data_AF-A0A9N7TJK0-F1
#
_entry.id   AF-A0A9N7TJK0-F1
#
_cell.length_a   1.000
_cell.length_b   1.000
_cell.length_c   1.000
_cell.angle_alpha   90.00
_cell.angle_beta   90.00
_cell.angle_gamma   90.00
#
_symmetry.space_group_name_H-M   'P 1'
#
loop_
_entity.id
_entity.type
_entity.pdbx_description
1 polymer ?
#
loop_
_entity_poly.entity_id
_entity_poly.type
_entity_poly.pdbx_seq_one_letter_code
_entity_poly.pdbx_strand_id
1 'polypeptide(L)'
;AGAQRLGRVLRAKKGMVAEEYNAYFYSLVSQDTQEMAYSTKRQRFLVDQGYSFKVITKLAGMEEEDLMFSTRDEQQQLLMKVLEEVVAGEFGTRPQFSRRTGTMSSMSGADDAVYMEYHSRGSKSSQLKGIHPLFKRFRK
;
A
#
# COMPACT_ATOMS: atom_id res chain seq x y z
N ALA A 1 4.52 -0.18 -13.22
CA ALA A 1 3.70 1.01 -12.86
C ALA A 1 4.26 1.87 -11.70
N GLY A 2 5.51 1.70 -11.23
CA GLY A 2 6.02 2.37 -10.02
C GLY A 2 6.73 3.72 -10.20
N ALA A 3 7.13 4.09 -11.43
CA ALA A 3 7.94 5.29 -11.69
C ALA A 3 7.11 6.59 -11.75
N GLN A 4 5.87 6.51 -12.22
CA GLN A 4 5.01 7.66 -12.52
C GLN A 4 4.60 8.47 -11.26
N ARG A 5 4.70 7.88 -10.07
CA ARG A 5 4.40 8.55 -8.79
C ARG A 5 5.62 9.22 -8.14
N LEU A 6 6.85 8.81 -8.45
CA LEU A 6 8.06 9.36 -7.81
C LEU A 6 8.33 10.81 -8.25
N GLY A 7 8.26 11.09 -9.55
CA GLY A 7 8.49 12.45 -10.09
C GLY A 7 7.49 13.51 -9.62
N ARG A 8 6.32 13.10 -9.07
CA ARG A 8 5.32 14.03 -8.51
C ARG A 8 5.53 14.34 -7.02
N VAL A 9 6.30 13.52 -6.31
CA VAL A 9 6.56 13.64 -4.86
C VAL A 9 7.84 14.43 -4.57
N LEU A 10 8.81 14.43 -5.50
CA LEU A 10 10.06 15.19 -5.38
C LEU A 10 9.88 16.66 -5.86
N ARG A 11 9.04 17.44 -5.17
CA ARG A 11 9.00 18.90 -5.40
C ARG A 11 10.06 19.57 -4.54
N ALA A 12 10.79 20.53 -5.11
CA ALA A 12 11.75 21.34 -4.39
C ALA A 12 11.10 22.03 -3.18
N LYS A 13 11.78 21.97 -2.03
CA LYS A 13 11.38 22.74 -0.84
C LYS A 13 11.60 24.23 -1.12
N LYS A 14 10.52 25.03 -1.05
CA LYS A 14 10.54 26.47 -1.38
C LYS A 14 11.54 27.20 -0.46
N GLY A 15 12.54 27.87 -1.06
CA GLY A 15 13.46 28.77 -0.37
C GLY A 15 14.87 28.25 -0.07
N MET A 16 15.29 27.10 -0.60
CA MET A 16 16.66 26.60 -0.43
C MET A 16 17.50 26.73 -1.70
N VAL A 17 18.77 27.13 -1.53
CA VAL A 17 19.80 27.23 -2.57
C VAL A 17 20.00 25.85 -3.20
N ALA A 18 20.04 25.79 -4.53
CA ALA A 18 19.84 24.60 -5.36
C ALA A 18 20.97 23.53 -5.33
N GLU A 19 21.85 23.56 -4.32
CA GLU A 19 23.07 22.74 -4.27
C GLU A 19 22.93 21.47 -3.40
N GLU A 20 21.85 21.32 -2.63
CA GLU A 20 21.65 20.15 -1.74
C GLU A 20 20.44 19.28 -2.12
N TYR A 21 20.66 17.96 -2.14
CA TYR A 21 19.63 16.94 -2.30
C TYR A 21 18.60 17.04 -1.15
N ASN A 22 17.42 17.61 -1.44
CA ASN A 22 16.44 18.00 -0.42
C ASN A 22 15.24 17.04 -0.28
N ALA A 23 15.30 15.86 -0.89
CA ALA A 23 14.22 14.89 -0.85
C ALA A 23 14.74 13.45 -0.81
N TYR A 24 14.18 12.66 0.11
CA TYR A 24 14.54 11.26 0.33
C TYR A 24 13.32 10.38 0.16
N PHE A 25 13.52 9.20 -0.43
CA PHE A 25 12.49 8.16 -0.55
C PHE A 25 13.00 6.88 0.10
N TYR A 26 12.23 6.34 1.06
CA TYR A 26 12.54 5.10 1.75
C TYR A 26 11.59 3.99 1.32
N SER A 27 12.14 2.80 1.11
CA SER A 27 11.38 1.57 0.91
C SER A 27 11.83 0.57 1.96
N LEU A 28 10.91 0.09 2.79
CA LEU A 28 11.17 -1.04 3.68
C LEU A 28 11.01 -2.33 2.89
N VAL A 29 11.93 -3.27 3.10
CA VAL A 29 11.97 -4.54 2.39
C VAL A 29 12.26 -5.63 3.40
N SER A 30 11.42 -6.66 3.44
CA SER A 30 11.59 -7.80 4.32
C SER A 30 12.68 -8.71 3.78
N GLN A 31 13.72 -8.96 4.59
CA GLN A 31 14.82 -9.85 4.22
C GLN A 31 14.32 -11.27 3.98
N ASP A 32 15.02 -12.01 3.11
CA ASP A 32 14.71 -13.40 2.75
C ASP A 32 13.29 -13.65 2.21
N THR A 33 12.62 -12.59 1.75
CA THR A 33 11.34 -12.67 1.06
C THR A 33 11.47 -12.36 -0.43
N GLN A 34 10.40 -12.63 -1.20
CA GLN A 34 10.33 -12.23 -2.61
C GLN A 34 10.48 -10.71 -2.83
N GLU A 35 10.21 -9.88 -1.81
CA GLU A 35 10.36 -8.42 -1.87
C GLU A 35 11.79 -7.99 -2.21
N MET A 36 12.80 -8.78 -1.81
CA MET A 36 14.21 -8.54 -2.13
C MET A 36 14.47 -8.54 -3.64
N ALA A 37 13.91 -9.52 -4.36
CA ALA A 37 14.08 -9.62 -5.82
C ALA A 37 13.43 -8.44 -6.55
N TYR A 38 12.27 -7.95 -6.07
CA TYR A 38 11.63 -6.76 -6.60
C TYR A 38 12.43 -5.49 -6.28
N SER A 39 13.02 -5.41 -5.09
CA SER A 39 13.89 -4.31 -4.67
C SER A 39 15.11 -4.17 -5.58
N THR A 40 15.78 -5.28 -5.93
CA THR A 40 16.92 -5.26 -6.85
C THR A 40 16.56 -4.70 -8.23
N LYS A 41 15.41 -5.12 -8.79
CA LYS A 41 14.91 -4.57 -10.07
C LYS A 41 14.62 -3.07 -9.96
N ARG A 42 14.09 -2.63 -8.83
CA ARG A 42 13.80 -1.21 -8.55
C ARG A 42 15.07 -0.38 -8.40
N GLN A 43 16.08 -0.90 -7.70
CA GLN A 43 17.39 -0.26 -7.58
C GLN A 43 17.98 0.00 -8.96
N ARG A 44 18.03 -1.03 -9.82
CA ARG A 44 18.53 -0.88 -11.19
C ARG A 44 17.78 0.22 -11.94
N PHE A 45 16.45 0.18 -11.91
CA PHE A 45 15.64 1.22 -12.53
C PHE A 45 15.93 2.63 -11.99
N LEU A 46 16.10 2.81 -10.68
CA LEU A 46 16.39 4.12 -10.09
C LEU A 46 17.77 4.66 -10.51
N VAL A 47 18.78 3.78 -10.52
CA VAL A 47 20.13 4.12 -10.97
C VAL A 47 20.13 4.47 -12.46
N ASP A 48 19.43 3.71 -13.30
CA ASP A 48 19.30 3.97 -14.74
C ASP A 48 18.60 5.32 -15.03
N GLN A 49 17.78 5.84 -14.10
CA GLN A 49 17.13 7.15 -14.20
C GLN A 49 17.96 8.28 -13.57
N GLY A 50 19.17 8.00 -13.07
CA GLY A 50 20.07 8.98 -12.48
C GLY A 50 19.78 9.34 -11.02
N TYR A 51 18.97 8.54 -10.30
CA TYR A 51 18.76 8.75 -8.87
C TYR A 51 19.89 8.12 -8.04
N SER A 52 20.34 8.84 -7.01
CA SER A 52 21.22 8.28 -5.98
C SER A 52 20.46 7.25 -5.15
N PHE A 53 21.08 6.10 -4.89
CA PHE A 53 20.47 4.99 -4.17
C PHE A 53 21.43 4.44 -3.12
N LYS A 54 20.93 4.23 -1.90
CA LYS A 54 21.68 3.66 -0.77
C LYS A 54 20.86 2.58 -0.09
N VAL A 55 21.48 1.43 0.13
CA VAL A 55 20.93 0.35 0.98
C VAL A 55 21.34 0.63 2.42
N ILE A 56 20.37 0.60 3.34
CA ILE A 56 20.57 0.81 4.78
C ILE A 56 20.12 -0.47 5.49
N THR A 57 21.04 -1.17 6.13
CA THR A 57 20.74 -2.42 6.87
C THR A 57 20.46 -2.17 8.35
N LYS A 58 21.07 -1.15 8.93
CA LYS A 58 20.85 -0.68 10.29
C LYS A 58 20.69 0.83 10.27
N LEU A 59 19.66 1.32 10.94
CA LEU A 59 19.47 2.75 11.12
C LEU A 59 20.12 3.15 12.46
N ALA A 60 20.95 4.19 12.42
CA ALA A 60 21.59 4.70 13.62
C ALA A 60 20.53 5.24 14.60
N GLY A 61 20.74 5.02 15.91
CA GLY A 61 19.84 5.51 16.96
C GLY A 61 18.62 4.63 17.26
N MET A 62 18.38 3.54 16.51
CA MET A 62 17.24 2.65 16.78
C MET A 62 17.26 2.00 18.17
N GLU A 63 18.45 1.76 18.73
CA GLU A 63 18.60 1.13 20.05
C GLU A 63 18.34 2.11 21.21
N GLU A 64 18.36 3.41 20.92
CA GLU A 64 18.17 4.49 21.91
C GLU A 64 16.71 4.96 21.98
N GLU A 65 15.89 4.61 20.99
CA GLU A 65 14.48 4.98 20.92
C GLU A 65 13.58 3.95 21.59
N ASP A 66 12.51 4.41 22.25
CA ASP A 66 11.44 3.55 22.77
C ASP A 66 10.54 3.08 21.61
N LEU A 67 10.95 1.95 21.01
CA LEU A 67 10.28 1.37 19.85
C LEU A 67 9.14 0.41 20.25
N MET A 68 8.03 0.49 19.52
CA MET A 68 6.93 -0.45 19.66
C MET A 68 7.35 -1.87 19.26
N PHE A 69 6.71 -2.89 19.86
CA PHE A 69 7.03 -4.30 19.63
C PHE A 69 8.44 -4.69 20.08
N SER A 70 8.94 -4.07 21.14
CA SER A 70 10.26 -4.38 21.72
C SER A 70 10.26 -5.73 22.45
N THR A 71 9.12 -6.17 22.97
CA THR A 71 8.99 -7.44 23.71
C THR A 71 8.51 -8.59 22.83
N ARG A 72 8.94 -9.81 23.19
CA ARG A 72 8.50 -11.06 22.53
C ARG A 72 6.99 -11.26 22.62
N ASP A 73 6.39 -10.90 23.74
CA ASP A 73 4.95 -11.08 23.97
C ASP A 73 4.12 -10.18 23.05
N GLU A 74 4.52 -8.91 22.88
CA GLU A 74 3.86 -8.00 21.93
C GLU A 74 3.98 -8.49 20.47
N GLN A 75 5.16 -9.01 20.10
CA GLN A 75 5.38 -9.60 18.78
C GLN A 75 4.52 -10.85 18.55
N GLN A 76 4.37 -11.72 19.57
CA GLN A 76 3.51 -12.89 19.50
C GLN A 76 2.02 -12.53 19.39
N GLN A 77 1.57 -11.54 20.15
CA GLN A 77 0.20 -11.03 20.04
C GLN A 77 -0.10 -10.48 18.64
N LEU A 78 0.86 -9.76 18.05
CA LEU A 78 0.76 -9.30 16.67
C LEU A 78 0.64 -10.47 15.70
N LEU A 79 1.50 -11.49 15.85
CA LEU A 79 1.49 -12.68 15.00
C LEU A 79 0.15 -13.42 15.08
N MET A 80 -0.38 -13.64 16.28
CA MET A 80 -1.68 -14.30 16.47
C MET A 80 -2.80 -13.56 15.75
N LYS A 81 -2.80 -12.24 15.84
CA LYS A 81 -3.79 -11.40 15.14
C LYS A 81 -3.66 -11.50 13.61
N VAL A 82 -2.44 -11.53 13.08
CA VAL A 82 -2.21 -11.69 11.63
C VAL A 82 -2.70 -13.06 11.16
N LEU A 83 -2.42 -14.13 11.91
CA LEU A 83 -2.89 -15.47 11.58
C LEU A 83 -4.42 -15.57 11.58
N GLU A 84 -5.09 -14.96 12.55
CA GLU A 84 -6.56 -14.90 12.58
C GLU A 84 -7.13 -14.23 11.33
N GLU A 85 -6.54 -13.11 10.89
CA GLU A 85 -6.98 -12.40 9.69
C GLU A 85 -6.72 -13.19 8.40
N VAL A 86 -5.58 -13.89 8.30
CA VAL A 86 -5.29 -14.77 7.15
C VAL A 86 -6.32 -15.89 7.07
N VAL A 87 -6.64 -16.53 8.20
CA VAL A 87 -7.67 -17.57 8.25
C VAL A 87 -9.03 -17.00 7.85
N ALA A 88 -9.45 -15.86 8.42
CA ALA A 88 -10.71 -15.22 8.07
C ALA A 88 -10.79 -14.80 6.59
N GLY A 89 -9.67 -14.37 6.01
CA GLY A 89 -9.54 -13.99 4.61
C GLY A 89 -9.64 -15.17 3.64
N GLU A 90 -9.14 -16.36 4.00
CA GLU A 90 -9.26 -17.57 3.18
C GLU A 90 -10.70 -18.14 3.15
N PHE A 91 -11.50 -17.89 4.19
CA PHE A 91 -12.93 -18.23 4.20
C PHE A 91 -13.83 -17.21 3.49
N GLY A 92 -13.30 -16.04 3.12
CA GLY A 92 -14.00 -14.99 2.40
C GLY A 92 -13.68 -14.99 0.91
N THR A 93 -14.69 -15.24 0.07
CA THR A 93 -14.68 -15.10 -1.41
C THR A 93 -14.22 -16.32 -2.24
N ARG A 94 -14.93 -17.44 -2.12
CA ARG A 94 -15.24 -18.19 -3.35
C ARG A 94 -16.33 -17.43 -4.10
N PRO A 95 -16.08 -16.82 -5.27
CA PRO A 95 -17.16 -16.34 -6.11
C PRO A 95 -17.99 -17.56 -6.53
N GLN A 96 -19.17 -17.73 -5.93
CA GLN A 96 -20.18 -18.65 -6.43
C GLN A 96 -20.64 -18.09 -7.78
N PHE A 97 -20.03 -18.56 -8.87
CA PHE A 97 -20.47 -18.26 -10.22
C PHE A 97 -21.78 -19.02 -10.46
N SER A 98 -22.89 -18.43 -10.01
CA SER A 98 -24.22 -18.94 -10.34
C SER A 98 -24.49 -18.65 -11.81
N ARG A 99 -24.39 -19.68 -12.66
CA ARG A 99 -24.80 -19.60 -14.07
C ARG A 99 -26.32 -19.47 -14.10
N ARG A 100 -26.83 -18.24 -14.14
CA ARG A 100 -28.22 -17.98 -14.51
C ARG A 100 -28.36 -18.20 -16.01
N THR A 101 -29.25 -19.10 -16.41
CA THR A 101 -29.64 -19.29 -17.81
C THR A 101 -30.48 -18.08 -18.26
N GLY A 102 -29.85 -17.13 -18.95
CA GLY A 102 -30.50 -15.96 -19.53
C GLY A 102 -30.63 -16.09 -21.04
N THR A 103 -31.81 -15.76 -21.55
CA THR A 103 -32.13 -15.64 -22.98
C THR A 103 -31.23 -14.59 -23.64
N MET A 104 -30.77 -14.84 -24.88
CA MET A 104 -29.74 -14.04 -25.58
C MET A 104 -30.05 -12.54 -25.76
N SER A 105 -31.28 -12.11 -25.47
CA SER A 105 -31.75 -10.72 -25.57
C SER A 105 -31.25 -9.80 -24.44
N SER A 106 -30.79 -10.33 -23.31
CA SER A 106 -30.39 -9.50 -22.15
C SER A 106 -28.91 -9.09 -22.12
N MET A 107 -28.08 -9.56 -23.06
CA MET A 107 -26.67 -9.14 -23.17
C MET A 107 -26.47 -7.90 -24.04
N SER A 108 -27.43 -7.55 -24.89
CA SER A 108 -27.47 -6.25 -25.54
C SER A 108 -28.12 -5.28 -24.57
N GLY A 109 -27.34 -4.40 -23.94
CA GLY A 109 -27.80 -3.39 -22.98
C GLY A 109 -28.75 -2.34 -23.60
N ALA A 110 -29.90 -2.80 -24.09
CA ALA A 110 -30.91 -2.03 -24.79
C ALA A 110 -32.04 -1.55 -23.87
N ASP A 111 -32.15 -2.08 -22.64
CA ASP A 111 -33.32 -1.86 -21.80
C ASP A 111 -33.10 -1.08 -20.49
N ASP A 112 -31.92 -0.52 -20.21
CA ASP A 112 -31.75 0.24 -18.95
C ASP A 112 -30.93 1.53 -19.12
N ALA A 113 -31.42 2.41 -19.99
CA ALA A 113 -31.08 3.82 -19.98
C ALA A 113 -31.90 4.56 -18.90
N VAL A 114 -31.74 4.16 -17.63
CA VAL A 114 -32.26 4.94 -16.49
C VAL A 114 -31.09 5.75 -15.92
N TYR A 115 -31.03 7.01 -16.34
CA TYR A 115 -30.13 8.03 -15.80
C TYR A 115 -30.48 8.30 -14.33
N MET A 116 -29.80 7.63 -13.40
CA MET A 116 -29.88 7.93 -11.97
C MET A 116 -28.87 9.02 -11.62
N GLU A 117 -29.34 10.27 -11.59
CA GLU A 117 -28.57 11.40 -11.07
C GLU A 117 -28.47 11.34 -9.54
N TYR A 118 -27.41 10.72 -9.04
CA TYR A 118 -27.09 10.73 -7.61
C TYR A 118 -26.53 12.10 -7.20
N HIS A 119 -27.43 13.03 -6.86
CA HIS A 119 -27.12 14.12 -5.94
C HIS A 119 -26.97 13.53 -4.52
N SER A 120 -25.80 12.99 -4.20
CA SER A 120 -25.45 12.57 -2.83
C SER A 120 -24.44 13.54 -2.23
N ARG A 121 -24.93 14.28 -1.23
CA ARG A 121 -24.17 15.16 -0.34
C ARG A 121 -23.09 14.36 0.39
N GLY A 122 -21.87 14.90 0.37
CA GLY A 122 -20.74 14.67 1.29
C GLY A 122 -20.68 13.36 2.08
N SER A 123 -19.68 12.53 1.77
CA SER A 123 -19.12 11.57 2.74
C SER A 123 -17.65 11.29 2.44
N LYS A 124 -16.76 11.87 3.24
CA LYS A 124 -15.30 11.64 3.27
C LYS A 124 -14.92 10.28 3.89
N SER A 125 -15.75 9.24 3.81
CA SER A 125 -15.53 7.97 4.54
C SER A 125 -15.02 6.80 3.69
N SER A 126 -14.88 6.95 2.37
CA SER A 126 -14.46 5.84 1.50
C SER A 126 -12.95 5.55 1.51
N GLN A 127 -12.11 6.44 2.06
CA GLN A 127 -10.65 6.27 2.07
C GLN A 127 -10.12 5.39 3.21
N LEU A 128 -10.97 4.95 4.15
CA LEU A 128 -10.58 4.18 5.34
C LEU A 128 -10.92 2.68 5.28
N LYS A 129 -11.63 2.23 4.23
CA LYS A 129 -12.10 0.84 4.13
C LYS A 129 -11.03 -0.16 3.69
N GLY A 130 -9.86 0.29 3.24
CA GLY A 130 -8.76 -0.57 2.79
C GLY A 130 -7.52 -0.58 3.71
N ILE A 131 -7.58 0.07 4.87
CA ILE A 131 -6.43 0.13 5.80
C ILE A 131 -6.60 -0.97 6.83
N HIS A 132 -5.67 -1.94 6.79
CA HIS A 132 -5.62 -3.06 7.72
C HIS A 132 -5.71 -2.56 9.17
N PRO A 133 -6.52 -3.19 10.04
CA PRO A 133 -6.80 -2.70 11.40
C PRO A 133 -5.54 -2.58 12.27
N LEU A 134 -4.47 -3.30 11.93
CA LEU A 134 -3.13 -3.06 12.49
C LEU A 134 -2.70 -1.60 12.39
N PHE A 135 -2.83 -0.99 11.21
CA PHE A 135 -2.39 0.39 10.96
C PHE A 135 -3.35 1.45 11.45
N LYS A 136 -4.54 1.06 11.93
CA LYS A 136 -5.50 1.99 12.56
C LYS A 136 -5.02 2.42 13.95
N ARG A 137 -4.28 1.58 14.67
CA ARG A 137 -3.74 1.89 16.00
C ARG A 137 -2.51 2.82 15.96
N PHE A 138 -1.89 2.98 14.78
CA PHE A 138 -0.67 3.77 14.61
C PHE A 138 -0.90 5.19 14.05
N ARG A 139 -2.16 5.62 13.87
CA ARG A 139 -2.48 7.03 13.59
C ARG A 139 -2.74 7.76 14.90
N LYS A 140 -1.84 8.67 15.29
CA LYS A 140 -2.11 9.76 16.24
C LYS A 140 -3.07 10.76 15.63
#